data_AF-A0A956X8I0-F1
#
_entry.id   AF-A0A956X8I0-F1
#
_cell.length_a   1.000
_cell.length_b   1.000
_cell.length_c   1.000
_cell.angle_alpha   90.00
_cell.angle_beta   90.00
_cell.angle_gamma   90.00
#
_symmetry.space_group_name_H-M   'P 1'
#
loop_
_entity.id
_entity.type
_entity.pdbx_description
1 polymer ?
#
loop_
_entity_poly.entity_id
_entity_poly.type
_entity_poly.pdbx_seq_one_letter_code
_entity_poly.pdbx_strand_id
1 'polypeptide(L)'
;MSETQFFDVLPVRIQLYEGECLSGYLLRLAAANGVIDFRAFVQSLFPAWHNRREVHVLRWEYPVDSWGALPLRTQLPIERLARMTLLPWVAKFRTPSIRIDIRQLSPGQILRGLVHPTLQVCPLCLQEEKPYQQLLWRLQPVVTCLE
;
A
#
# COMPACT_ATOMS: atom_id res chain seq x y z
N MET A 1 13.93 20.93 22.64
CA MET A 1 13.35 19.57 22.53
C MET A 1 11.92 19.76 22.07
N SER A 2 11.62 19.48 20.80
CA SER A 2 10.28 19.72 20.24
C SER A 2 9.33 18.65 20.72
N GLU A 3 8.25 19.04 21.39
CA GLU A 3 7.12 18.18 21.67
C GLU A 3 6.54 17.68 20.35
N THR A 4 6.79 16.40 20.03
CA THR A 4 6.09 15.73 18.94
C THR A 4 4.65 15.54 19.42
N GLN A 5 3.77 16.48 19.08
CA GLN A 5 2.32 16.28 19.22
C GLN A 5 1.93 15.08 18.37
N PHE A 6 1.84 13.92 18.99
CA PHE A 6 1.22 12.75 18.41
C PHE A 6 -0.28 13.03 18.40
N PHE A 7 -0.78 13.60 17.30
CA PHE A 7 -2.20 13.54 17.05
C PHE A 7 -2.56 12.08 16.76
N ASP A 8 -3.49 11.53 17.55
CA ASP A 8 -4.08 10.20 17.35
C ASP A 8 -4.70 10.05 15.95
N VAL A 9 -5.05 11.17 15.32
CA VAL A 9 -5.59 11.29 13.96
C VAL A 9 -4.78 12.30 13.16
N LEU A 10 -4.53 12.02 11.88
CA LEU A 10 -3.83 12.98 11.01
C LEU A 10 -4.68 14.24 10.79
N PRO A 11 -4.11 15.46 10.92
CA PRO A 11 -4.84 16.71 10.78
C PRO A 11 -5.56 16.86 9.43
N VAL A 12 -4.89 16.47 8.35
CA VAL A 12 -5.43 16.52 6.99
C VAL A 12 -5.81 15.12 6.53
N ARG A 13 -7.09 14.97 6.18
CA ARG A 13 -7.65 13.76 5.57
C ARG A 13 -7.83 14.01 4.08
N ILE A 14 -7.37 13.07 3.27
CA ILE A 14 -7.50 13.13 1.81
C ILE A 14 -8.46 12.06 1.32
N GLN A 15 -9.16 12.37 0.23
CA GLN A 15 -10.04 11.42 -0.44
C GLN A 15 -9.22 10.34 -1.17
N LEU A 16 -9.67 9.10 -1.02
CA LEU A 16 -9.18 7.95 -1.78
C LEU A 16 -9.70 7.98 -3.20
N TYR A 17 -8.83 7.71 -4.17
CA TYR A 17 -9.28 7.43 -5.52
C TYR A 17 -9.57 5.94 -5.73
N GLU A 18 -10.46 5.65 -6.69
CA GLU A 18 -10.73 4.28 -7.09
C GLU A 18 -9.52 3.69 -7.83
N GLY A 19 -9.15 2.46 -7.48
CA GLY A 19 -7.97 1.80 -8.05
C GLY A 19 -6.62 2.31 -7.53
N GLU A 20 -6.60 3.31 -6.64
CA GLU A 20 -5.35 3.83 -6.05
C GLU A 20 -4.61 2.77 -5.24
N CYS A 21 -3.28 2.73 -5.40
CA CYS A 21 -2.43 1.85 -4.61
C CYS A 21 -2.11 2.45 -3.23
N LEU A 22 -1.84 1.59 -2.24
CA LEU A 22 -1.57 2.01 -0.87
C LEU A 22 -0.35 2.94 -0.78
N SER A 23 0.72 2.64 -1.53
CA SER A 23 1.94 3.45 -1.51
C SER A 23 1.69 4.86 -2.08
N GLY A 24 0.93 4.98 -3.17
CA GLY A 24 0.53 6.25 -3.76
C GLY A 24 -0.32 7.10 -2.83
N TYR A 25 -1.30 6.49 -2.16
CA TYR A 25 -2.10 7.18 -1.15
C TYR A 25 -1.27 7.68 0.02
N LEU A 26 -0.36 6.85 0.56
CA LEU A 26 0.48 7.25 1.68
C LEU A 26 1.39 8.42 1.31
N LEU A 27 1.90 8.47 0.08
CA LEU A 27 2.68 9.60 -0.43
C LEU A 27 1.85 10.88 -0.47
N ARG A 28 0.63 10.82 -1.01
CA ARG A 28 -0.28 11.97 -1.04
C ARG A 28 -0.69 12.41 0.37
N LEU A 29 -0.95 11.47 1.26
CA LEU A 29 -1.32 11.73 2.64
C LEU A 29 -0.18 12.41 3.41
N ALA A 30 1.04 11.93 3.22
CA ALA A 30 2.25 12.55 3.76
C ALA A 30 2.41 13.99 3.26
N ALA A 31 2.32 14.19 1.94
CA ALA A 31 2.42 15.52 1.33
C ALA A 31 1.34 16.49 1.87
N ALA A 32 0.09 16.04 1.96
CA ALA A 32 -1.03 16.83 2.46
C ALA A 32 -0.89 17.22 3.95
N ASN A 33 -0.14 16.43 4.74
CA ASN A 33 0.14 16.70 6.15
C ASN A 33 1.52 17.35 6.36
N GLY A 34 2.19 17.84 5.30
CA GLY A 34 3.48 18.53 5.41
C GLY A 34 4.63 17.64 5.90
N VAL A 35 4.51 16.32 5.72
CA VAL A 35 5.54 15.36 6.14
C VAL A 35 6.76 15.48 5.22
N ILE A 36 7.92 15.75 5.82
CA ILE A 36 9.20 15.84 5.11
C ILE A 36 9.88 14.47 5.01
N ASP A 37 9.89 13.70 6.10
CA ASP A 37 10.46 12.36 6.13
C ASP A 37 9.35 11.30 5.97
N PHE A 38 9.16 10.87 4.71
CA PHE A 38 8.19 9.82 4.37
C PHE A 38 8.46 8.50 5.11
N ARG A 39 9.73 8.19 5.39
CA ARG A 39 10.09 6.94 6.07
C ARG A 39 9.68 7.00 7.53
N ALA A 40 10.00 8.09 8.23
CA ALA A 40 9.58 8.29 9.61
C ALA A 40 8.04 8.26 9.72
N PHE A 41 7.35 8.82 8.74
CA PHE A 41 5.89 8.75 8.64
C PHE A 41 5.38 7.32 8.51
N VAL A 42 5.90 6.52 7.58
CA VAL A 42 5.52 5.10 7.44
C VAL A 42 5.82 4.32 8.73
N GLN A 43 6.96 4.55 9.37
CA GLN A 43 7.30 3.90 10.64
C GLN A 43 6.32 4.29 11.77
N SER A 44 5.84 5.53 11.79
CA SER A 44 4.82 5.96 12.75
C SER A 44 3.46 5.29 12.52
N LEU A 45 3.17 4.87 11.29
CA LEU A 45 1.94 4.15 10.93
C LEU A 45 2.04 2.66 11.20
N PHE A 46 3.23 2.08 11.05
CA PHE A 46 3.50 0.66 11.24
C PHE A 46 4.63 0.47 12.26
N PRO A 47 4.39 0.74 13.56
CA PRO A 47 5.45 0.68 14.58
C PRO A 47 6.01 -0.73 14.78
N ALA A 48 5.24 -1.76 14.43
CA ALA A 48 5.69 -3.16 14.46
C ALA A 48 6.64 -3.52 13.31
N TRP A 49 6.94 -2.59 12.39
CA TRP A 49 7.92 -2.81 11.33
C TRP A 49 9.32 -2.45 11.84
N HIS A 50 10.06 -3.48 12.23
CA HIS A 50 11.37 -3.37 12.86
C HIS A 50 12.51 -3.22 11.82
N ASN A 51 12.27 -3.54 10.55
CA ASN A 51 13.30 -3.64 9.52
C ASN A 51 13.06 -2.71 8.33
N ARG A 52 14.15 -2.13 7.80
CA ARG A 52 14.11 -1.25 6.61
C ARG A 52 13.49 -1.93 5.38
N ARG A 53 13.57 -3.26 5.30
CA ARG A 53 13.00 -4.06 4.21
C ARG A 53 11.48 -4.04 4.19
N GLU A 54 10.82 -3.77 5.32
CA GLU A 54 9.35 -3.76 5.41
C GLU A 54 8.73 -2.54 4.74
N VAL A 55 9.45 -1.41 4.66
CA VAL A 55 9.02 -0.27 3.83
C VAL A 55 8.99 -0.64 2.34
N HIS A 56 9.82 -1.59 1.91
CA HIS A 56 9.73 -2.12 0.54
C HIS A 56 8.50 -3.01 0.34
N VAL A 57 7.86 -3.53 1.39
CA VAL A 57 6.60 -4.28 1.29
C VAL A 57 5.48 -3.39 0.77
N LEU A 58 5.46 -2.10 1.13
CA LEU A 58 4.55 -1.12 0.52
C LEU A 58 4.80 -0.94 -0.98
N ARG A 59 6.04 -1.10 -1.45
CA ARG A 59 6.37 -1.00 -2.89
C ARG A 59 5.84 -2.18 -3.71
N TRP A 60 5.38 -3.23 -3.05
CA TRP A 60 4.81 -4.40 -3.69
C TRP A 60 3.30 -4.50 -3.48
N GLU A 61 2.75 -3.58 -2.68
CA GLU A 61 1.33 -3.54 -2.34
C GLU A 61 0.86 -4.91 -1.82
N TYR A 62 1.80 -5.62 -1.19
CA TYR A 62 1.57 -6.92 -0.62
C TYR A 62 0.55 -6.78 0.50
N PRO A 63 -0.20 -7.85 0.79
CA PRO A 63 -1.03 -7.91 1.97
C PRO A 63 -0.22 -7.52 3.19
N VAL A 64 -0.73 -6.52 3.91
CA VAL A 64 -0.13 -6.08 5.16
C VAL A 64 -0.72 -6.95 6.26
N ASP A 65 0.14 -7.70 6.97
CA ASP A 65 -0.29 -8.60 8.04
C ASP A 65 -0.92 -7.84 9.22
N SER A 66 -0.52 -6.58 9.42
CA SER A 66 -1.09 -5.68 10.42
C SER A 66 -1.15 -4.24 9.91
N TRP A 67 -2.36 -3.66 9.92
CA TRP A 67 -2.59 -2.28 9.49
C TRP A 67 -2.00 -1.23 10.44
N GLY A 68 -1.43 -1.65 11.59
CA GLY A 68 -0.81 -0.76 12.56
C GLY A 68 -1.76 0.35 13.01
N ALA A 69 -1.24 1.57 13.08
CA ALA A 69 -1.99 2.78 13.41
C ALA A 69 -2.72 3.39 12.20
N LEU A 70 -2.55 2.86 10.97
CA LEU A 70 -3.10 3.48 9.76
C LEU A 70 -4.63 3.66 9.80
N PRO A 71 -5.46 2.65 10.17
CA PRO A 71 -6.91 2.81 10.23
C PRO A 71 -7.33 3.87 11.24
N LEU A 72 -6.70 3.88 12.42
CA LEU A 72 -6.96 4.86 13.47
C LEU A 72 -6.59 6.27 13.00
N ARG A 73 -5.39 6.44 12.43
CA ARG A 73 -4.87 7.75 12.04
C ARG A 73 -5.58 8.36 10.83
N THR A 74 -6.13 7.52 9.95
CA THR A 74 -6.85 7.94 8.75
C THR A 74 -8.37 7.92 8.91
N GLN A 75 -8.88 7.25 9.95
CA GLN A 75 -10.30 6.96 10.13
C GLN A 75 -10.90 6.17 8.95
N LEU A 76 -10.08 5.39 8.25
CA LEU A 76 -10.52 4.54 7.15
C LEU A 76 -10.78 3.12 7.63
N PRO A 77 -11.89 2.50 7.20
CA PRO A 77 -12.15 1.10 7.51
C PRO A 77 -11.13 0.20 6.81
N ILE A 78 -10.78 -0.91 7.46
CA ILE A 78 -9.75 -1.85 6.99
C ILE A 78 -10.08 -2.38 5.60
N GLU A 79 -11.36 -2.63 5.29
CA GLU A 79 -11.82 -3.14 4.00
C GLU A 79 -11.56 -2.12 2.87
N ARG A 80 -11.55 -0.82 3.19
CA ARG A 80 -11.22 0.22 2.23
C ARG A 80 -9.71 0.27 2.00
N LEU A 81 -8.91 0.17 3.06
CA LEU A 81 -7.45 0.11 2.96
C LEU A 81 -6.98 -1.16 2.21
N ALA A 82 -7.61 -2.30 2.48
CA ALA A 82 -7.30 -3.57 1.83
C ALA A 82 -7.47 -3.51 0.32
N ARG A 83 -8.46 -2.77 -0.19
CA ARG A 83 -8.70 -2.58 -1.64
C ARG A 83 -7.57 -1.86 -2.37
N MET A 84 -6.67 -1.21 -1.64
CA MET A 84 -5.50 -0.50 -2.19
C MET A 84 -4.25 -1.39 -2.21
N THR A 85 -4.40 -2.65 -1.83
CA THR A 85 -3.38 -3.69 -1.83
C THR A 85 -3.84 -4.86 -2.67
N LEU A 86 -2.96 -5.82 -2.91
CA LEU A 86 -3.27 -7.04 -3.63
C LEU A 86 -4.00 -8.07 -2.76
N LEU A 87 -4.29 -7.79 -1.48
CA LEU A 87 -4.96 -8.71 -0.55
C LEU A 87 -6.29 -9.26 -1.07
N PRO A 88 -7.21 -8.45 -1.64
CA PRO A 88 -8.45 -8.98 -2.20
C PRO A 88 -8.23 -9.92 -3.38
N TRP A 89 -7.09 -9.83 -4.08
CA TRP A 89 -6.76 -10.73 -5.18
C TRP A 89 -6.13 -12.00 -4.65
N VAL A 90 -5.22 -11.91 -3.68
CA VAL A 90 -4.69 -13.08 -2.95
C VAL A 90 -5.82 -13.96 -2.44
N ALA A 91 -6.85 -13.36 -1.82
CA ALA A 91 -8.00 -14.08 -1.30
C ALA A 91 -8.79 -14.88 -2.35
N LYS A 92 -8.66 -14.55 -3.65
CA LYS A 92 -9.28 -15.29 -4.77
C LYS A 92 -8.43 -16.46 -5.25
N PHE A 93 -7.12 -16.42 -5.03
CA PHE A 93 -6.26 -17.56 -5.32
C PHE A 93 -6.52 -18.63 -4.25
N ARG A 94 -6.99 -19.81 -4.67
CA ARG A 94 -7.28 -20.93 -3.77
C ARG A 94 -6.02 -21.29 -2.98
N THR A 95 -6.14 -21.53 -1.69
CA THR A 95 -5.14 -22.28 -0.94
C THR A 95 -4.99 -23.64 -1.63
N PRO A 96 -3.81 -24.03 -2.13
CA PRO A 96 -3.65 -25.31 -2.79
C PRO A 96 -4.10 -26.42 -1.84
N SER A 97 -4.90 -27.37 -2.32
CA SER A 97 -5.40 -28.54 -1.57
C SER A 97 -4.29 -29.56 -1.23
N ILE A 98 -3.04 -29.22 -1.54
CA ILE A 98 -1.85 -30.01 -1.26
C ILE A 98 -1.43 -29.69 0.17
N ARG A 99 -1.01 -30.71 0.95
CA ARG A 99 -0.39 -30.57 2.27
C ARG A 99 0.98 -29.88 2.17
N ILE A 100 1.00 -28.65 1.64
CA ILE A 100 2.14 -27.75 1.73
C ILE A 100 2.02 -27.13 3.11
N ASP A 101 3.12 -27.13 3.87
CA ASP A 101 3.18 -26.48 5.17
C ASP A 101 2.74 -25.02 5.02
N ILE A 102 1.51 -24.73 5.44
CA ILE A 102 0.81 -23.45 5.26
C ILE A 102 1.60 -22.30 5.92
N ARG A 103 2.50 -22.63 6.85
CA ARG A 103 3.43 -21.68 7.48
C ARG A 103 4.46 -21.10 6.52
N GLN A 104 4.63 -21.66 5.32
CA GLN A 104 5.66 -21.25 4.37
C GLN A 104 5.13 -20.43 3.19
N LEU A 105 3.82 -20.51 2.88
CA LEU A 105 3.21 -19.77 1.77
C LEU A 105 2.73 -18.41 2.27
N SER A 106 3.63 -17.43 2.28
CA SER A 106 3.19 -16.05 2.47
C SER A 106 2.34 -15.61 1.27
N PRO A 107 1.36 -14.71 1.48
CA PRO A 107 0.58 -14.12 0.39
C PRO A 107 1.43 -13.59 -0.78
N GLY A 108 2.66 -13.15 -0.47
CA GLY A 108 3.58 -12.67 -1.48
C GLY A 108 4.20 -13.73 -2.38
N GLN A 109 4.24 -14.99 -1.95
CA GLN A 109 4.65 -16.10 -2.80
C GLN A 109 3.58 -16.46 -3.84
N ILE A 110 2.29 -16.29 -3.51
CA ILE A 110 1.19 -16.53 -4.46
C ILE A 110 1.27 -15.57 -5.65
N LEU A 111 1.67 -14.32 -5.40
CA LEU A 111 1.79 -13.29 -6.43
C LEU A 111 3.21 -13.14 -6.98
N ARG A 112 4.11 -14.07 -6.68
CA ARG A 112 5.49 -14.02 -7.16
C ARG A 112 5.51 -14.07 -8.69
N GLY A 113 6.16 -13.08 -9.31
CA GLY A 113 6.20 -12.94 -10.78
C GLY A 113 4.94 -12.28 -11.39
N LEU A 114 3.92 -11.99 -10.58
CA LEU A 114 2.80 -11.14 -10.99
C LEU A 114 3.02 -9.68 -10.58
N VAL A 115 3.72 -9.43 -9.46
CA VAL A 115 4.05 -8.07 -9.01
C VAL A 115 5.36 -7.60 -9.64
N HIS A 116 5.31 -6.44 -10.30
CA HIS A 116 6.47 -5.84 -10.96
C HIS A 116 7.46 -5.26 -9.92
N PRO A 117 8.79 -5.47 -10.09
CA PRO A 117 9.83 -5.03 -9.15
C PRO A 117 9.99 -3.49 -9.05
N THR A 118 9.39 -2.75 -9.97
CA THR A 118 9.37 -1.29 -9.94
C THR A 118 7.96 -0.81 -10.22
N LEU A 119 7.61 0.38 -9.73
CA LEU A 119 6.33 0.98 -10.10
C LEU A 119 6.38 1.34 -11.59
N GLN A 120 5.43 0.81 -12.35
CA GLN A 120 5.16 1.31 -13.70
C GLN A 120 4.19 2.50 -13.59
N VAL A 121 4.27 3.44 -14.53
CA VAL A 121 3.38 4.61 -14.54
C VAL A 121 2.97 4.93 -15.96
N CYS A 122 1.75 5.43 -16.14
CA CYS A 122 1.35 6.09 -17.37
C CYS A 122 1.52 7.61 -17.19
N PRO A 123 2.43 8.27 -17.93
CA PRO A 123 2.63 9.70 -17.82
C PRO A 123 1.37 10.52 -18.16
N LEU A 124 0.59 10.07 -19.15
CA LEU A 124 -0.65 10.75 -19.56
C LEU A 124 -1.71 10.72 -18.46
N CYS A 125 -1.97 9.54 -17.88
CA CYS A 125 -2.90 9.44 -16.74
C CYS A 125 -2.48 10.33 -15.56
N LEU A 126 -1.18 10.39 -15.26
CA LEU A 126 -0.68 11.22 -14.16
C LEU A 126 -0.83 12.72 -14.43
N GLN A 127 -0.84 13.15 -15.69
CA GLN A 127 -1.00 14.54 -16.09
C GLN A 127 -2.47 14.97 -16.18
N GLU A 128 -3.36 14.09 -16.64
CA GLU A 128 -4.70 14.49 -17.09
C GLU A 128 -5.82 13.90 -16.22
N GLU A 129 -5.92 12.57 -16.13
CA GLU A 129 -7.14 11.93 -15.62
C GLU A 129 -7.05 11.42 -14.17
N LYS A 130 -5.87 10.93 -13.77
CA LYS A 130 -5.68 10.13 -12.56
C LYS A 130 -4.36 10.58 -11.90
N PRO A 131 -4.34 11.68 -11.12
CA PRO A 131 -3.15 12.25 -10.48
C PRO A 131 -2.69 11.42 -9.25
N TYR A 132 -2.73 10.09 -9.38
CA TYR A 132 -2.44 9.13 -8.34
C TYR A 132 -1.91 7.83 -8.96
N GLN A 133 -1.21 7.04 -8.15
CA GLN A 133 -0.63 5.78 -8.60
C GLN A 133 -1.70 4.67 -8.57
N GLN A 134 -1.91 4.01 -9.70
CA GLN A 134 -2.85 2.90 -9.82
C GLN A 134 -2.24 1.61 -9.26
N LEU A 135 -3.06 0.83 -8.54
CA LEU A 135 -2.71 -0.51 -8.07
C LEU A 135 -2.40 -1.46 -9.23
N LEU A 136 -3.12 -1.34 -10.35
CA LEU A 136 -2.90 -2.18 -11.53
C LEU A 136 -1.50 -1.99 -12.13
N TRP A 137 -0.89 -0.81 -11.99
CA TRP A 137 0.48 -0.59 -12.48
C TRP A 137 1.56 -1.31 -11.67
N ARG A 138 1.16 -2.06 -10.63
CA ARG A 138 2.03 -2.98 -9.91
C ARG A 138 2.04 -4.38 -10.49
N LEU A 139 1.16 -4.66 -11.45
CA LEU A 139 1.10 -5.97 -12.08
C LEU A 139 2.01 -6.02 -13.31
N GLN A 140 2.94 -6.97 -13.32
CA GLN A 140 3.83 -7.24 -14.46
C GLN A 140 3.08 -7.50 -15.78
N PRO A 141 1.92 -8.19 -15.81
CA PRO A 141 1.13 -8.34 -17.04
C PRO A 141 0.53 -7.04 -17.59
N VAL A 142 0.41 -5.99 -16.78
CA VAL A 142 -0.20 -4.72 -17.20
C VAL A 142 0.87 -3.86 -17.87
N VAL A 143 1.09 -4.12 -19.16
CA VAL A 143 2.11 -3.42 -19.97
C VAL A 143 1.58 -2.17 -20.68
N THR A 144 0.26 -2.01 -20.73
CA THR A 144 -0.43 -0.86 -21.33
C THR A 144 -1.40 -0.26 -20.32
N CYS A 145 -1.62 1.06 -20.41
CA CYS A 145 -2.72 1.65 -19.66
C CYS A 145 -4.06 1.15 -20.23
N LEU A 146 -4.99 0.80 -19.34
CA LEU A 146 -6.31 0.26 -19.67
C LEU A 146 -7.40 1.29 -19.37
N GLU A 147 -7.15 2.57 -19.69
CA GLU A 147 -8.04 3.70 -19.33
C GLU A 147 -9.54 3.38 -19.40
#